data_AF-A0A0A1X687-F1
#
_entry.id   AF-A0A0A1X687-F1
#
_cell.length_a   1.000
_cell.length_b   1.000
_cell.length_c   1.000
_cell.angle_alpha   90.00
_cell.angle_beta   90.00
_cell.angle_gamma   90.00
#
_symmetry.space_group_name_H-M   'P 1'
#
loop_
_entity.id
_entity.type
_entity.pdbx_description
1 polymer ?
#
loop_
_entity_poly.entity_id
_entity_poly.type
_entity_poly.pdbx_seq_one_letter_code
_entity_poly.pdbx_strand_id
1 'polypeptide(L)'
;MFGSLRKKLNSVIQEGFIITENLQQQYRQSQTSSASSSATTPTLDESIHSNRSSSSFAGQLPGSDLILPGDVNMAAGCNLLAKYEDAWKQLHDANENNATKATQVAKQIERIGQATNVLHTDMTDLATCLSGIPALVEKLHESLETLQNVNKLSATVETELERLEDLCEECDLQEFMLNKQCELSQFKQMKMAELESYRQRVAAKHQDKIRQHEQNLRRIQRERQAVFDDAFRGDLAEFKSKGVLTKIQKEEPTLPVALEEVVLDDSTNKDALEDFLNG
;
A
#
# COMPACT_ATOMS: atom_id res chain seq x y z
N MET A 1 -13.02 -17.90 20.59
CA MET A 1 -13.72 -16.67 21.03
C MET A 1 -15.04 -16.39 20.31
N PHE A 2 -15.32 -16.96 19.12
CA PHE A 2 -16.57 -16.70 18.38
C PHE A 2 -17.85 -17.38 18.91
N GLY A 3 -17.73 -18.41 19.75
CA GLY A 3 -18.88 -19.16 20.27
C GLY A 3 -19.72 -18.39 21.30
N SER A 4 -19.12 -17.48 22.08
CA SER A 4 -19.86 -16.68 23.07
C SER A 4 -20.66 -15.55 22.40
N LEU A 5 -20.13 -14.96 21.32
CA LEU A 5 -20.79 -13.92 20.56
C LEU A 5 -22.04 -14.45 19.84
N ARG A 6 -21.97 -15.65 19.27
CA ARG A 6 -23.11 -16.31 18.62
C ARG A 6 -24.24 -16.63 19.61
N LYS A 7 -23.90 -17.01 20.84
CA LYS A 7 -24.89 -17.24 21.91
C LYS A 7 -25.54 -15.94 22.38
N LYS A 8 -24.75 -14.87 22.56
CA LYS A 8 -25.29 -13.55 22.91
C LYS A 8 -26.21 -13.00 21.83
N LEU A 9 -25.84 -13.14 20.56
CA LEU A 9 -26.68 -12.72 19.43
C LEU A 9 -28.00 -13.50 19.39
N ASN A 10 -27.97 -14.82 19.62
CA ASN A 10 -29.20 -15.63 19.67
C ASN A 10 -30.12 -15.22 20.84
N SER A 11 -29.54 -14.92 22.01
CA SER A 11 -30.28 -14.43 23.18
C SER A 11 -30.98 -13.10 22.88
N VAL A 12 -30.26 -12.15 22.27
CA VAL A 12 -30.81 -10.83 21.91
C VAL A 12 -31.92 -10.96 20.85
N ILE A 13 -31.77 -11.86 19.89
CA ILE A 13 -32.82 -12.13 18.88
C ILE A 13 -34.07 -12.73 19.53
N GLN A 14 -33.92 -13.65 20.49
CA GLN A 14 -35.04 -14.23 21.22
C GLN A 14 -35.75 -13.18 22.09
N GLU A 15 -35.00 -12.32 22.78
CA GLU A 15 -35.58 -11.21 23.55
C GLU A 15 -36.32 -10.23 22.64
N GLY A 16 -35.77 -9.92 21.46
CA GLY A 16 -36.45 -9.09 20.45
C GLY A 16 -37.78 -9.69 19.97
N PHE A 17 -37.84 -11.02 19.80
CA PHE A 17 -39.08 -11.71 19.47
C PHE A 17 -40.13 -11.61 20.58
N ILE A 18 -39.72 -11.79 21.84
CA ILE A 18 -40.63 -11.72 23.01
C ILE A 18 -41.17 -10.28 23.20
N ILE A 19 -40.34 -9.27 22.97
CA ILE A 19 -40.76 -7.86 23.06
C ILE A 19 -41.76 -7.53 21.96
N THR A 20 -41.50 -7.98 20.73
CA THR A 20 -42.39 -7.76 19.58
C THR A 20 -43.74 -8.43 19.79
N GLU A 21 -43.75 -9.66 20.32
CA GLU A 21 -44.97 -10.39 20.62
C GLU A 21 -45.80 -9.72 21.74
N ASN A 22 -45.15 -9.24 22.80
CA ASN A 22 -45.83 -8.50 23.87
C ASN A 22 -46.45 -7.20 23.36
N LEU A 23 -45.72 -6.44 22.51
CA LEU A 23 -46.23 -5.21 21.94
C LEU A 23 -47.47 -5.47 21.05
N GLN A 24 -47.45 -6.57 20.29
CA GLN A 24 -48.56 -6.98 19.45
C GLN A 24 -49.77 -7.47 20.27
N GLN A 25 -49.54 -8.16 21.39
CA GLN A 25 -50.61 -8.55 22.32
C GLN A 25 -51.25 -7.34 23.01
N GLN A 26 -50.45 -6.35 23.42
CA GLN A 26 -50.94 -5.11 24.02
C GLN A 26 -51.77 -4.28 23.03
N TYR A 27 -51.37 -4.25 21.76
CA TYR A 27 -52.15 -3.61 20.70
C TYR A 27 -53.51 -4.29 20.46
N ARG A 28 -53.56 -5.62 20.61
CA ARG A 28 -54.81 -6.40 20.48
C ARG A 28 -55.78 -6.15 21.64
N GLN A 29 -55.27 -6.07 22.88
CA GLN A 29 -56.08 -5.77 24.07
C GLN A 29 -56.64 -4.34 24.06
N SER A 30 -55.93 -3.40 23.43
CA SER A 30 -56.35 -2.00 23.28
C SER A 30 -57.52 -1.85 22.30
N GLN A 31 -57.65 -2.74 21.31
CA GLN A 31 -58.76 -2.73 20.35
C GLN A 31 -60.03 -3.41 20.88
N THR A 32 -59.90 -4.37 21.82
CA THR A 32 -61.07 -5.04 22.41
C THR A 32 -61.74 -4.24 23.52
N SER A 33 -61.05 -3.25 24.10
CA SER A 33 -61.57 -2.37 25.16
C SER A 33 -62.33 -1.14 24.62
N SER A 34 -62.23 -0.84 23.32
CA SER A 34 -62.96 0.25 22.65
C SER A 34 -64.31 -0.17 22.02
N ALA A 35 -64.70 -1.45 22.09
CA ALA A 35 -65.94 -1.97 21.47
C ALA A 35 -67.13 -2.12 22.44
N SER A 36 -67.04 -1.62 23.68
CA SER A 36 -68.13 -1.71 24.66
C SER A 36 -68.48 -0.36 25.28
N SER A 37 -69.05 0.54 24.47
CA SER A 37 -69.84 1.67 24.99
C SER A 37 -70.88 2.13 23.97
N SER A 38 -71.70 1.18 23.49
CA SER A 38 -72.96 1.48 22.81
C SER A 38 -74.03 1.77 23.85
N ALA A 39 -74.04 2.99 24.39
CA ALA A 39 -75.13 3.48 25.23
C ALA A 39 -76.28 3.97 24.33
N THR A 40 -77.38 3.25 24.41
CA THR A 40 -78.69 3.47 23.80
C THR A 40 -79.33 4.82 24.14
N THR A 41 -79.83 5.54 23.13
CA THR A 41 -80.94 6.48 23.27
C THR A 41 -81.93 6.27 22.11
N PRO A 42 -83.23 6.06 22.38
CA PRO A 42 -84.21 5.70 21.37
C PRO A 42 -84.59 6.93 20.54
N THR A 43 -84.58 6.77 19.21
CA THR A 43 -85.19 7.69 18.27
C THR A 43 -86.70 7.50 18.31
N LEU A 44 -87.42 8.42 18.97
CA LEU A 44 -88.85 8.61 18.76
C LEU A 44 -89.01 9.60 17.60
N ASP A 45 -89.39 9.04 16.47
CA ASP A 45 -89.94 9.74 15.31
C ASP A 45 -91.36 10.18 15.68
N GLU A 46 -91.58 11.49 15.87
CA GLU A 46 -92.92 12.04 15.97
C GLU A 46 -92.97 13.39 15.24
N SER A 47 -93.29 13.29 13.95
CA SER A 47 -93.76 14.40 13.15
C SER A 47 -95.14 14.85 13.66
N ILE A 48 -95.19 15.86 14.53
CA ILE A 48 -96.44 16.58 14.84
C ILE A 48 -96.38 17.97 14.22
N HIS A 49 -97.11 18.11 13.11
CA HIS A 49 -97.43 19.41 12.52
C HIS A 49 -98.34 20.18 13.48
N SER A 50 -97.82 21.24 14.10
CA SER A 50 -98.63 22.19 14.86
C SER A 50 -99.12 23.31 13.94
N ASN A 51 -100.25 23.08 13.26
CA ASN A 51 -101.10 24.16 12.76
C ASN A 51 -101.85 24.75 13.97
N ARG A 52 -101.51 25.98 14.37
CA ARG A 52 -102.26 26.71 15.41
C ARG A 52 -102.96 27.92 14.80
N SER A 53 -104.18 27.69 14.33
CA SER A 53 -105.18 28.73 14.14
C SER A 53 -105.59 29.26 15.51
N SER A 54 -105.51 30.58 15.67
CA SER A 54 -106.07 31.31 16.81
C SER A 54 -107.60 31.28 16.76
N SER A 55 -108.23 30.55 17.67
CA SER A 55 -109.64 30.79 18.01
C SER A 55 -109.81 30.74 19.53
N SER A 56 -110.45 31.78 20.04
CA SER A 56 -110.93 31.92 21.41
C SER A 56 -111.87 30.76 21.75
N PHE A 57 -111.47 29.93 22.72
CA PHE A 57 -112.29 28.85 23.25
C PHE A 57 -113.29 29.41 24.27
N ALA A 58 -114.50 29.65 23.79
CA ALA A 58 -115.70 29.76 24.63
C ALA A 58 -116.61 28.60 24.23
N GLY A 59 -116.71 27.56 25.06
CA GLY A 59 -117.64 26.46 24.83
C GLY A 59 -117.23 25.16 25.51
N GLN A 60 -118.14 24.63 26.34
CA GLN A 60 -118.03 23.33 27.01
C GLN A 60 -117.55 22.18 26.11
N LEU A 61 -116.63 21.37 26.62
CA LEU A 61 -116.30 20.04 26.09
C LEU A 61 -117.40 19.04 26.48
N PRO A 62 -117.98 18.29 25.53
CA PRO A 62 -118.95 17.25 25.85
C PRO A 62 -118.24 15.94 26.21
N GLY A 63 -118.49 15.42 27.43
CA GLY A 63 -118.20 14.02 27.78
C GLY A 63 -117.08 13.74 28.78
N SER A 64 -116.81 14.60 29.76
CA SER A 64 -116.02 14.22 30.95
C SER A 64 -116.62 14.81 32.22
N ASP A 65 -117.16 13.95 33.08
CA ASP A 65 -117.62 14.25 34.44
C ASP A 65 -116.42 14.54 35.37
N LEU A 66 -115.69 15.62 35.07
CA LEU A 66 -114.81 16.27 36.01
C LEU A 66 -115.32 17.71 36.18
N ILE A 67 -116.06 17.94 37.26
CA ILE A 67 -116.48 19.29 37.68
C ILE A 67 -115.19 20.05 38.02
N LEU A 68 -114.68 20.85 37.09
CA LEU A 68 -113.65 21.84 37.41
C LEU A 68 -114.30 22.98 38.21
N PRO A 69 -113.73 23.37 39.37
CA PRO A 69 -114.22 24.51 40.14
C PRO A 69 -114.28 25.77 39.27
N GLY A 70 -115.38 26.54 39.37
CA GLY A 70 -115.62 27.76 38.58
C GLY A 70 -114.61 28.90 38.78
N ASP A 71 -113.61 28.71 39.65
CA ASP A 71 -112.54 29.67 39.95
C ASP A 71 -111.20 29.36 39.24
N VAL A 72 -111.13 28.31 38.41
CA VAL A 72 -109.90 27.97 37.67
C VAL A 72 -109.82 28.79 36.38
N ASN A 73 -108.96 29.81 36.40
CA ASN A 73 -108.69 30.64 35.22
C ASN A 73 -107.86 29.87 34.18
N MET A 74 -108.54 29.23 33.24
CA MET A 74 -107.93 28.48 32.13
C MET A 74 -107.01 29.34 31.26
N ALA A 75 -107.33 30.62 31.06
CA ALA A 75 -106.49 31.54 30.30
C ALA A 75 -105.13 31.80 31.00
N ALA A 76 -105.11 31.86 32.33
CA ALA A 76 -103.87 31.95 33.10
C ALA A 76 -103.02 30.67 32.93
N GLY A 77 -103.65 29.49 32.90
CA GLY A 77 -102.99 28.22 32.59
C GLY A 77 -102.38 28.18 31.19
N CYS A 78 -103.13 28.61 30.17
CA CYS A 78 -102.63 28.69 28.79
C CYS A 78 -101.48 29.70 28.63
N ASN A 79 -101.57 30.86 29.28
CA ASN A 79 -100.50 31.87 29.26
C ASN A 79 -99.23 31.39 29.97
N LEU A 80 -99.38 30.65 31.07
CA LEU A 80 -98.25 30.04 31.78
C LEU A 80 -97.55 29.00 30.90
N LEU A 81 -98.34 28.14 30.24
CA LEU A 81 -97.82 27.13 29.32
C LEU A 81 -97.08 27.78 28.14
N ALA A 82 -97.67 28.79 27.51
CA ALA A 82 -97.05 29.53 26.41
C ALA A 82 -95.72 30.18 26.83
N LYS A 83 -95.65 30.78 28.03
CA LYS A 83 -94.41 31.35 28.55
C LYS A 83 -93.31 30.28 28.71
N TYR A 84 -93.65 29.11 29.25
CA TYR A 84 -92.68 28.03 29.42
C TYR A 84 -92.28 27.38 28.10
N GLU A 85 -93.21 27.28 27.14
CA GLU A 85 -92.93 26.82 25.78
C GLU A 85 -91.96 27.76 25.07
N ASP A 86 -92.19 29.08 25.12
CA ASP A 86 -91.29 30.09 24.56
C ASP A 86 -89.91 30.07 25.24
N ALA A 87 -89.88 29.96 26.57
CA ALA A 87 -88.63 29.87 27.33
C ALA A 87 -87.86 28.58 26.99
N TRP A 88 -88.56 27.45 26.84
CA TRP A 88 -87.97 26.18 26.44
C TRP A 88 -87.41 26.26 25.02
N LYS A 89 -88.14 26.85 24.08
CA LYS A 89 -87.69 27.05 22.70
C LYS A 89 -86.42 27.91 22.66
N GLN A 90 -86.40 29.04 23.38
CA GLN A 90 -85.21 29.89 23.47
C GLN A 90 -84.01 29.13 24.05
N LEU A 91 -84.24 28.33 25.09
CA LEU A 91 -83.19 27.51 25.70
C LEU A 91 -82.68 26.44 24.72
N HIS A 92 -83.58 25.80 23.97
CA HIS A 92 -83.25 24.79 22.98
C HIS A 92 -82.42 25.39 21.84
N ASP A 93 -82.86 26.53 21.27
CA ASP A 93 -82.13 27.25 20.23
C ASP A 93 -80.75 27.71 20.73
N ALA A 94 -80.66 28.19 21.96
CA ALA A 94 -79.39 28.58 22.57
C ALA A 94 -78.46 27.37 22.78
N ASN A 95 -79.00 26.22 23.20
CA ASN A 95 -78.24 24.99 23.41
C ASN A 95 -77.73 24.42 22.08
N GLU A 96 -78.54 24.43 21.02
CA GLU A 96 -78.15 23.97 19.68
C GLU A 96 -77.04 24.87 19.10
N ASN A 97 -77.19 26.19 19.25
CA ASN A 97 -76.15 27.14 18.87
C ASN A 97 -74.86 26.98 19.69
N ASN A 98 -74.96 26.58 20.96
CA ASN A 98 -73.79 26.28 21.79
C ASN A 98 -73.11 24.97 21.35
N ALA A 99 -73.89 23.91 21.11
CA ALA A 99 -73.39 22.62 20.63
C ALA A 99 -72.64 22.77 19.30
N THR A 100 -73.22 23.49 18.33
CA THR A 100 -72.57 23.77 17.04
C THR A 100 -71.25 24.53 17.21
N LYS A 101 -71.22 25.60 18.03
CA LYS A 101 -69.98 26.33 18.35
C LYS A 101 -68.94 25.44 19.04
N ALA A 102 -69.35 24.61 19.99
CA ALA A 102 -68.47 23.67 20.68
C ALA A 102 -67.84 22.67 19.70
N THR A 103 -68.61 22.13 18.74
CA THR A 103 -68.06 21.25 17.69
C THR A 103 -67.08 21.97 16.76
N GLN A 104 -67.32 23.25 16.44
CA GLN A 104 -66.40 24.03 15.61
C GLN A 104 -65.07 24.27 16.33
N VAL A 105 -65.11 24.60 17.63
CA VAL A 105 -63.91 24.77 18.46
C VAL A 105 -63.16 23.45 18.58
N ALA A 106 -63.86 22.33 18.80
CA ALA A 106 -63.25 21.00 18.85
C ALA A 106 -62.47 20.68 17.55
N LYS A 107 -63.04 20.97 16.37
CA LYS A 107 -62.36 20.80 15.07
C LYS A 107 -61.13 21.71 14.92
N GLN A 108 -61.15 22.91 15.48
CA GLN A 108 -59.99 23.79 15.47
C GLN A 108 -58.88 23.27 16.38
N ILE A 109 -59.23 22.83 17.59
CA ILE A 109 -58.29 22.22 18.54
C ILE A 109 -57.65 20.97 17.93
N GLU A 110 -58.44 20.11 17.28
CA GLU A 110 -57.92 18.92 16.61
C GLU A 110 -56.92 19.29 15.51
N ARG A 111 -57.25 20.26 14.65
CA ARG A 111 -56.33 20.74 13.61
C ARG A 111 -55.04 21.31 14.18
N ILE A 112 -55.11 22.10 15.24
CA ILE A 112 -53.92 22.64 15.91
C ILE A 112 -53.10 21.50 16.54
N GLY A 113 -53.75 20.51 17.16
CA GLY A 113 -53.09 19.34 17.73
C GLY A 113 -52.34 18.53 16.67
N GLN A 114 -52.98 18.26 15.52
CA GLN A 114 -52.34 17.59 14.38
C GLN A 114 -51.13 18.37 13.87
N ALA A 115 -51.27 19.68 13.63
CA ALA A 115 -50.16 20.52 13.17
C ALA A 115 -49.00 20.58 14.19
N THR A 116 -49.33 20.65 15.48
CA THR A 116 -48.33 20.66 16.56
C THR A 116 -47.57 19.33 16.64
N ASN A 117 -48.27 18.20 16.45
CA ASN A 117 -47.64 16.89 16.43
C ASN A 117 -46.68 16.74 15.25
N VAL A 118 -47.06 17.21 14.05
CA VAL A 118 -46.15 17.22 12.88
C VAL A 118 -44.92 18.08 13.14
N LEU A 119 -45.10 19.29 13.67
CA LEU A 119 -43.97 20.15 14.02
C LEU A 119 -43.05 19.50 15.06
N HIS A 120 -43.64 18.81 16.05
CA HIS A 120 -42.89 18.10 17.06
C HIS A 120 -42.07 16.96 16.44
N THR A 121 -42.64 16.16 15.54
CA THR A 121 -41.90 15.09 14.85
C THR A 121 -40.75 15.65 14.01
N ASP A 122 -41.00 16.72 13.25
CA ASP A 122 -39.97 17.35 12.42
C ASP A 122 -38.82 17.91 13.28
N MET A 123 -39.16 18.51 14.43
CA MET A 123 -38.18 19.05 15.37
C MET A 123 -37.35 17.94 16.02
N THR A 124 -37.98 16.81 16.39
CA THR A 124 -37.24 15.67 16.95
C THR A 124 -36.32 15.01 15.93
N ASP A 125 -36.75 14.93 14.67
CA ASP A 125 -35.94 14.40 13.58
C ASP A 125 -34.74 15.31 13.30
N LEU A 126 -34.96 16.64 13.27
CA LEU A 126 -33.89 17.61 13.14
C LEU A 126 -32.90 17.52 14.31
N ALA A 127 -33.39 17.46 15.55
CA ALA A 127 -32.55 17.31 16.73
C ALA A 127 -31.70 16.04 16.67
N THR A 128 -32.28 14.93 16.20
CA THR A 128 -31.58 13.66 16.01
C THR A 128 -30.49 13.78 14.95
N CYS A 129 -30.79 14.38 13.80
CA CYS A 129 -29.81 14.64 12.74
C CYS A 129 -28.64 15.52 13.23
N LEU A 130 -28.94 16.60 13.97
CA LEU A 130 -27.91 17.49 14.52
C LEU A 130 -27.05 16.79 15.58
N SER A 131 -27.63 15.88 16.37
CA SER A 131 -26.89 15.10 17.36
C SER A 131 -25.84 14.16 16.75
N GLY A 132 -25.99 13.80 15.46
CA GLY A 132 -25.03 12.97 14.73
C GLY A 132 -23.80 13.73 14.21
N ILE A 133 -23.85 15.07 14.13
CA ILE A 133 -22.75 15.88 13.57
C ILE A 133 -21.43 15.70 14.36
N PRO A 134 -21.41 15.71 15.70
CA PRO A 134 -20.17 15.49 16.46
C PRO A 134 -19.48 14.16 16.13
N ALA A 135 -20.24 13.07 15.98
CA ALA A 135 -19.70 11.77 15.62
C ALA A 135 -19.13 11.74 14.20
N LEU A 136 -19.73 12.48 13.26
CA LEU A 136 -19.18 12.65 11.91
C LEU A 136 -17.88 13.46 11.95
N VAL A 137 -17.82 14.51 12.77
CA VAL A 137 -16.62 15.33 12.97
C VAL A 137 -15.48 14.49 13.57
N GLU A 138 -15.76 13.63 14.53
CA GLU A 138 -14.78 12.71 15.12
C GLU A 138 -14.22 11.76 14.05
N LYS A 139 -15.08 11.10 13.27
CA LYS A 139 -14.63 10.24 12.15
C LYS A 139 -13.82 11.01 11.12
N LEU A 140 -14.15 12.26 10.84
CA LEU A 140 -13.37 13.11 9.95
C LEU A 140 -11.97 13.35 10.54
N HIS A 141 -11.86 13.67 11.84
CA HIS A 141 -10.57 13.82 12.50
C HIS A 141 -9.74 12.52 12.47
N GLU A 142 -10.35 11.36 12.72
CA GLU A 142 -9.67 10.06 12.59
C GLU A 142 -9.16 9.84 11.15
N SER A 143 -9.98 10.12 10.13
CA SER A 143 -9.55 10.01 8.74
C SER A 143 -8.43 11.01 8.38
N LEU A 144 -8.44 12.20 8.96
CA LEU A 144 -7.36 13.18 8.80
C LEU A 144 -6.07 12.67 9.46
N GLU A 145 -6.15 12.10 10.66
CA GLU A 145 -5.00 11.55 11.37
C GLU A 145 -4.39 10.37 10.60
N THR A 146 -5.22 9.46 10.10
CA THR A 146 -4.74 8.35 9.25
C THR A 146 -4.07 8.86 7.98
N LEU A 147 -4.62 9.89 7.33
CA LEU A 147 -4.00 10.51 6.16
C LEU A 147 -2.64 11.15 6.51
N GLN A 148 -2.55 11.84 7.66
CA GLN A 148 -1.28 12.39 8.14
C GLN A 148 -0.24 11.31 8.42
N ASN A 149 -0.65 10.18 8.99
CA ASN A 149 0.25 9.05 9.25
C ASN A 149 0.74 8.40 7.95
N VAL A 150 -0.15 8.24 6.96
CA VAL A 150 0.23 7.77 5.61
C VAL A 150 1.23 8.72 4.97
N ASN A 151 1.00 10.03 5.05
CA ASN A 151 1.92 11.02 4.49
C ASN A 151 3.31 10.97 5.14
N LYS A 152 3.37 10.83 6.48
CA LYS A 152 4.64 10.65 7.19
C LYS A 152 5.37 9.38 6.75
N LEU A 153 4.65 8.26 6.64
CA LEU A 153 5.23 7.00 6.19
C LEU A 153 5.73 7.11 4.75
N SER A 154 5.01 7.80 3.86
CA SER A 154 5.46 8.07 2.49
C SER A 154 6.78 8.83 2.47
N ALA A 155 6.90 9.91 3.24
CA ALA A 155 8.13 10.68 3.33
C ALA A 155 9.31 9.84 3.87
N THR A 156 9.06 8.97 4.85
CA THR A 156 10.08 8.03 5.33
C THR A 156 10.49 7.04 4.23
N VAL A 157 9.54 6.46 3.51
CA VAL A 157 9.83 5.53 2.40
C VAL A 157 10.63 6.22 1.31
N GLU A 158 10.28 7.46 0.94
CA GLU A 158 11.04 8.26 -0.03
C GLU A 158 12.50 8.45 0.41
N THR A 159 12.71 8.78 1.69
CA THR A 159 14.07 8.95 2.25
C THR A 159 14.86 7.64 2.25
N GLU A 160 14.24 6.52 2.60
CA GLU A 160 14.90 5.22 2.60
C GLU A 160 15.16 4.69 1.18
N LEU A 161 14.34 5.06 0.20
CA LEU A 161 14.58 4.75 -1.22
C LEU A 161 15.76 5.56 -1.78
N GLU A 162 15.87 6.84 -1.45
CA GLU A 162 17.04 7.67 -1.80
C GLU A 162 18.31 7.07 -1.20
N ARG A 163 18.28 6.68 0.07
CA ARG A 163 19.41 5.99 0.72
C ARG A 163 19.76 4.66 0.05
N LEU A 164 18.76 3.92 -0.44
CA LEU A 164 18.98 2.66 -1.14
C LEU A 164 19.63 2.89 -2.51
N GLU A 165 19.22 3.93 -3.24
CA GLU A 165 19.83 4.35 -4.49
C GLU A 165 21.30 4.69 -4.30
N ASP A 166 21.64 5.53 -3.31
CA ASP A 166 23.03 5.84 -2.93
C ASP A 166 23.86 4.59 -2.67
N LEU A 167 23.29 3.61 -1.96
CA LEU A 167 23.98 2.37 -1.61
C LEU A 167 24.21 1.48 -2.85
N CYS A 168 23.25 1.44 -3.77
CA CYS A 168 23.40 0.73 -5.04
C CYS A 168 24.51 1.35 -5.89
N GLU A 169 24.54 2.68 -6.02
CA GLU A 169 25.61 3.38 -6.76
C GLU A 169 27.00 3.09 -6.17
N GLU A 170 27.12 3.09 -4.84
CA GLU A 170 28.37 2.75 -4.16
C GLU A 170 28.79 1.30 -4.42
N CYS A 171 27.84 0.35 -4.44
CA CYS A 171 28.14 -1.05 -4.74
C CYS A 171 28.63 -1.22 -6.19
N ASP A 172 27.97 -0.57 -7.15
CA ASP A 172 28.36 -0.61 -8.56
C ASP A 172 29.76 0.00 -8.76
N LEU A 173 30.06 1.10 -8.06
CA LEU A 173 31.39 1.71 -8.08
C LEU A 173 32.46 0.78 -7.51
N GLN A 174 32.18 0.13 -6.37
CA GLN A 174 33.10 -0.83 -5.76
C GLN A 174 33.36 -2.04 -6.66
N GLU A 175 32.32 -2.58 -7.30
CA GLU A 175 32.46 -3.67 -8.26
C GLU A 175 33.32 -3.24 -9.45
N PHE A 176 33.06 -2.05 -10.00
CA PHE A 176 33.86 -1.49 -11.09
C PHE A 176 35.35 -1.36 -10.70
N MET A 177 35.63 -0.79 -9.53
CA MET A 177 36.99 -0.65 -9.03
C MET A 177 37.70 -1.99 -8.86
N LEU A 178 37.02 -2.98 -8.27
CA LEU A 178 37.56 -4.32 -8.08
C LEU A 178 37.86 -4.99 -9.42
N ASN A 179 36.95 -4.87 -10.39
CA ASN A 179 37.15 -5.42 -11.72
C ASN A 179 38.36 -4.77 -12.41
N LYS A 180 38.52 -3.44 -12.31
CA LYS A 180 39.72 -2.74 -12.83
C LYS A 180 41.02 -3.16 -12.14
N GLN A 181 40.99 -3.35 -10.83
CA GLN A 181 42.14 -3.87 -10.10
C GLN A 181 42.51 -5.29 -10.57
N CYS A 182 41.50 -6.14 -10.81
CA CYS A 182 41.70 -7.49 -11.34
C CYS A 182 42.30 -7.47 -12.75
N GLU A 183 41.76 -6.66 -13.66
CA GLU A 183 42.30 -6.46 -15.02
C GLU A 183 43.78 -6.02 -14.98
N LEU A 184 44.13 -5.05 -14.13
CA LEU A 184 45.51 -4.57 -13.98
C LEU A 184 46.44 -5.67 -13.44
N SER A 185 45.98 -6.45 -12.46
CA SER A 185 46.75 -7.57 -11.90
C SER A 185 47.02 -8.65 -12.95
N GLN A 186 45.99 -9.03 -13.72
CA GLN A 186 46.11 -9.99 -14.83
C GLN A 186 47.07 -9.48 -15.90
N PHE A 187 46.95 -8.22 -16.31
CA PHE A 187 47.85 -7.62 -17.30
C PHE A 187 49.31 -7.63 -16.82
N LYS A 188 49.55 -7.27 -15.55
CA LYS A 188 50.88 -7.32 -14.94
C LYS A 188 51.43 -8.76 -14.97
N GLN A 189 50.62 -9.75 -14.60
CA GLN A 189 51.03 -11.14 -14.61
C GLN A 189 51.37 -11.64 -16.02
N MET A 190 50.53 -11.31 -17.02
CA MET A 190 50.80 -11.64 -18.43
C MET A 190 52.11 -11.02 -18.92
N LYS A 191 52.36 -9.75 -18.58
CA LYS A 191 53.61 -9.06 -18.95
C LYS A 191 54.84 -9.67 -18.28
N MET A 192 54.74 -10.08 -17.02
CA MET A 192 55.82 -10.79 -16.33
C MET A 192 56.11 -12.14 -16.99
N ALA A 193 55.08 -12.90 -17.37
CA ALA A 193 55.24 -14.17 -18.08
C ALA A 193 55.85 -14.00 -19.48
N GLU A 194 55.44 -12.96 -20.22
CA GLU A 194 56.01 -12.61 -21.53
C GLU A 194 57.50 -12.26 -21.42
N LEU A 195 57.86 -11.47 -20.41
CA LEU A 195 59.24 -11.08 -20.13
C LEU A 195 60.09 -12.32 -19.79
N GLU A 196 59.57 -13.20 -18.94
CA GLU A 196 60.28 -14.44 -18.57
C GLU A 196 60.46 -15.37 -19.77
N SER A 197 59.43 -15.53 -20.61
CA SER A 197 59.55 -16.27 -21.88
C SER A 197 60.58 -15.64 -22.83
N TYR A 198 60.63 -14.31 -22.89
CA TYR A 198 61.66 -13.61 -23.68
C TYR A 198 63.07 -13.88 -23.14
N ARG A 199 63.27 -13.79 -21.82
CA ARG A 199 64.55 -14.12 -21.17
C ARG A 199 64.99 -15.55 -21.47
N GLN A 200 64.09 -16.52 -21.34
CA GLN A 200 64.37 -17.92 -21.66
C GLN A 200 64.77 -18.10 -23.12
N ARG A 201 64.07 -17.46 -24.07
CA ARG A 201 64.44 -17.49 -25.50
C ARG A 201 65.82 -16.88 -25.76
N VAL A 202 66.15 -15.77 -25.11
CA VAL A 202 67.47 -15.13 -25.25
C VAL A 202 68.57 -16.03 -24.67
N ALA A 203 68.35 -16.60 -23.49
CA ALA A 203 69.30 -17.53 -22.87
C ALA A 203 69.52 -18.78 -23.73
N ALA A 204 68.44 -19.39 -24.27
CA ALA A 204 68.54 -20.54 -25.17
C ALA A 204 69.32 -20.21 -26.45
N LYS A 205 69.04 -19.06 -27.08
CA LYS A 205 69.80 -18.58 -28.24
C LYS A 205 71.28 -18.37 -27.92
N HIS A 206 71.60 -17.84 -26.75
CA HIS A 206 72.98 -17.63 -26.32
C HIS A 206 73.70 -18.98 -26.09
N GLN A 207 73.05 -19.92 -25.41
CA GLN A 207 73.58 -21.26 -25.19
C GLN A 207 73.81 -22.01 -26.52
N ASP A 208 72.89 -21.88 -27.48
CA ASP A 208 73.05 -22.44 -28.82
C ASP A 208 74.24 -21.83 -29.56
N LYS A 209 74.43 -20.51 -29.48
CA LYS A 209 75.61 -19.83 -30.06
C LYS A 209 76.91 -20.32 -29.44
N ILE A 210 76.98 -20.45 -28.11
CA ILE A 210 78.17 -20.97 -27.42
C ILE A 210 78.45 -22.40 -27.91
N ARG A 211 77.44 -23.26 -27.93
CA ARG A 211 77.58 -24.64 -28.40
C ARG A 211 78.07 -24.72 -29.85
N GLN A 212 77.54 -23.88 -30.74
CA GLN A 212 78.00 -23.81 -32.14
C GLN A 212 79.45 -23.35 -32.24
N HIS A 213 79.82 -22.32 -31.47
CA HIS A 213 81.18 -21.81 -31.41
C HIS A 213 82.15 -22.89 -30.89
N GLU A 214 81.83 -23.57 -29.78
CA GLU A 214 82.61 -24.70 -29.24
C GLU A 214 82.75 -25.86 -30.24
N GLN A 215 81.67 -26.21 -30.96
CA GLN A 215 81.70 -27.25 -31.98
C GLN A 215 82.62 -26.87 -33.14
N ASN A 216 82.57 -25.62 -33.59
CA ASN A 216 83.47 -25.12 -34.64
C ASN A 216 84.93 -25.15 -34.17
N LEU A 217 85.20 -24.72 -32.94
CA LEU A 217 86.54 -24.75 -32.36
C LEU A 217 87.09 -26.18 -32.28
N ARG A 218 86.27 -27.14 -31.82
CA ARG A 218 86.63 -28.58 -31.79
C ARG A 218 86.85 -29.14 -33.19
N ARG A 219 86.06 -28.73 -34.19
CA ARG A 219 86.23 -29.14 -35.59
C ARG A 219 87.58 -28.66 -36.13
N ILE A 220 87.88 -27.37 -35.95
CA ILE A 220 89.15 -26.77 -36.39
C ILE A 220 90.34 -27.47 -35.71
N GLN A 221 90.26 -27.75 -34.41
CA GLN A 221 91.30 -28.48 -33.68
C GLN A 221 91.50 -29.90 -34.22
N ARG A 222 90.41 -30.63 -34.51
CA ARG A 222 90.49 -31.98 -35.09
C ARG A 222 91.07 -31.97 -36.50
N GLU A 223 90.67 -31.02 -37.33
CA GLU A 223 91.23 -30.84 -38.68
C GLU A 223 92.74 -30.55 -38.60
N ARG A 224 93.16 -29.63 -37.73
CA ARG A 224 94.59 -29.37 -37.47
C ARG A 224 95.34 -30.62 -37.04
N GLN A 225 94.80 -31.38 -36.08
CA GLN A 225 95.44 -32.61 -35.61
C GLN A 225 95.53 -33.68 -36.70
N ALA A 226 94.49 -33.85 -37.52
CA ALA A 226 94.51 -34.77 -38.64
C ALA A 226 95.57 -34.39 -39.69
N VAL A 227 95.75 -33.10 -39.97
CA VAL A 227 96.82 -32.59 -40.84
C VAL A 227 98.19 -32.87 -40.25
N PHE A 228 98.39 -32.64 -38.95
CA PHE A 228 99.65 -32.94 -38.27
C PHE A 228 99.95 -34.44 -38.26
N ASP A 229 98.97 -35.30 -37.99
CA ASP A 229 99.14 -36.75 -38.01
C ASP A 229 99.46 -37.27 -39.43
N ASP A 230 98.88 -36.66 -40.46
CA ASP A 230 99.17 -37.01 -41.86
C ASP A 230 100.58 -36.60 -42.29
N ALA A 231 100.97 -35.37 -41.96
CA ALA A 231 102.34 -34.89 -42.14
C ALA A 231 103.34 -35.80 -41.40
N PHE A 232 103.05 -36.17 -40.15
CA PHE A 232 103.90 -37.07 -39.36
C PHE A 232 104.01 -38.47 -39.98
N ARG A 233 102.93 -39.03 -40.52
CA ARG A 233 102.99 -40.30 -41.27
C ARG A 233 103.86 -40.18 -42.52
N GLY A 234 103.76 -39.06 -43.22
CA GLY A 234 104.65 -38.71 -44.34
C GLY A 234 106.11 -38.69 -43.91
N ASP A 235 106.43 -37.94 -42.85
CA ASP A 235 107.78 -37.83 -42.29
C ASP A 235 108.34 -39.20 -41.85
N LEU A 236 107.49 -40.05 -41.24
CA LEU A 236 107.87 -41.39 -40.81
C LEU A 236 108.14 -42.31 -42.01
N ALA A 237 107.37 -42.19 -43.10
CA ALA A 237 107.61 -42.91 -44.35
C ALA A 237 108.88 -42.43 -45.06
N GLU A 238 109.15 -41.13 -45.04
CA GLU A 238 110.40 -40.54 -45.54
C GLU A 238 111.61 -41.03 -44.73
N PHE A 239 111.51 -41.04 -43.40
CA PHE A 239 112.56 -41.58 -42.52
C PHE A 239 112.84 -43.06 -42.80
N LYS A 240 111.81 -43.89 -42.94
CA LYS A 240 111.96 -45.33 -43.24
C LYS A 240 112.61 -45.60 -44.60
N SER A 241 112.43 -44.71 -45.57
CA SER A 241 112.98 -44.88 -46.92
C SER A 241 114.38 -44.29 -47.10
N LYS A 242 114.70 -43.17 -46.42
CA LYS A 242 115.96 -42.42 -46.62
C LYS A 242 116.91 -42.45 -45.41
N GLY A 243 116.48 -42.94 -44.25
CA GLY A 243 117.28 -43.08 -43.03
C GLY A 243 117.60 -41.77 -42.28
N VAL A 244 117.17 -40.60 -42.79
CA VAL A 244 117.38 -39.28 -42.18
C VAL A 244 116.12 -38.44 -42.37
N LEU A 245 115.65 -37.78 -41.31
CA LEU A 245 114.52 -36.84 -41.35
C LEU A 245 114.99 -35.47 -41.87
N THR A 246 114.25 -34.90 -42.82
CA THR A 246 114.33 -33.51 -43.23
C THR A 246 113.83 -32.64 -42.07
N LYS A 247 114.76 -32.14 -41.24
CA LYS A 247 114.40 -31.16 -40.21
C LYS A 247 113.72 -29.97 -40.89
N ILE A 248 112.53 -29.63 -40.40
CA ILE A 248 111.93 -28.31 -40.64
C ILE A 248 113.01 -27.30 -40.27
N GLN A 249 113.43 -26.49 -41.24
CA GLN A 249 114.27 -25.33 -40.97
C GLN A 249 113.44 -24.42 -40.08
N LYS A 250 113.72 -24.46 -38.78
CA LYS A 250 113.42 -23.34 -37.92
C LYS A 250 114.29 -22.22 -38.45
N GLU A 251 113.70 -21.22 -39.09
CA GLU A 251 114.33 -19.90 -39.08
C GLU A 251 114.51 -19.58 -37.60
N GLU A 252 115.75 -19.72 -37.13
CA GLU A 252 116.14 -19.18 -35.84
C GLU A 252 115.77 -17.70 -35.87
N PRO A 253 114.98 -17.20 -34.91
CA PRO A 253 115.04 -15.79 -34.61
C PRO A 253 116.49 -15.56 -34.21
N THR A 254 117.18 -14.79 -35.04
CA THR A 254 118.49 -14.24 -34.73
C THR A 254 118.28 -13.31 -33.55
N LEU A 255 118.44 -13.85 -32.32
CA LEU A 255 118.72 -13.20 -31.02
C LEU A 255 117.92 -13.87 -29.88
N PRO A 256 118.56 -14.16 -28.74
CA PRO A 256 117.86 -14.57 -27.53
C PRO A 256 117.21 -13.34 -26.89
N VAL A 257 115.95 -13.06 -27.22
CA VAL A 257 115.15 -12.05 -26.51
C VAL A 257 114.74 -12.65 -25.17
N ALA A 258 115.24 -12.06 -24.07
CA ALA A 258 114.80 -12.38 -22.73
C ALA A 258 113.36 -11.88 -22.54
N LEU A 259 112.55 -12.58 -21.75
CA LEU A 259 111.14 -12.25 -21.46
C LEU A 259 110.91 -10.81 -20.92
N GLU A 260 111.99 -10.14 -20.50
CA GLU A 260 112.03 -8.78 -19.98
C GLU A 260 111.94 -7.70 -21.08
N GLU A 261 112.21 -8.06 -22.34
CA GLU A 261 112.19 -7.17 -23.53
C GLU A 261 110.90 -7.26 -24.36
N VAL A 262 109.95 -8.13 -23.99
CA VAL A 262 108.66 -8.25 -24.69
C VAL A 262 107.74 -7.11 -24.24
N VAL A 263 107.69 -6.04 -25.02
CA VAL A 263 106.69 -4.97 -24.87
C VAL A 263 105.34 -5.51 -25.38
N LEU A 264 104.42 -5.80 -24.46
CA LEU A 264 103.07 -6.30 -24.78
C LEU A 264 102.11 -5.22 -25.34
N ASP A 265 102.58 -3.99 -25.49
CA ASP A 265 101.76 -2.81 -25.80
C ASP A 265 101.92 -2.30 -27.25
N ASP A 266 102.37 -3.15 -28.16
CA ASP A 266 102.30 -2.86 -29.60
C ASP A 266 100.84 -2.93 -30.08
N SER A 267 100.42 -1.94 -30.89
CA SER A 267 99.04 -1.86 -31.40
C SER A 267 98.60 -3.11 -32.15
N THR A 268 99.53 -3.84 -32.76
CA THR A 268 99.30 -5.12 -33.42
C THR A 268 98.94 -6.28 -32.47
N ASN A 269 99.42 -6.25 -31.23
CA ASN A 269 99.09 -7.27 -30.23
C ASN A 269 97.69 -7.02 -29.62
N LYS A 270 97.25 -5.76 -29.53
CA LYS A 270 95.86 -5.44 -29.18
C LYS A 270 94.89 -5.99 -30.23
N ASP A 271 95.20 -5.82 -31.51
CA ASP A 271 94.38 -6.36 -32.60
C ASP A 271 94.37 -7.90 -32.58
N ALA A 272 95.52 -8.55 -32.34
CA ALA A 272 95.61 -10.01 -32.23
C ALA A 272 94.87 -10.57 -31.00
N LEU A 273 94.86 -9.83 -29.89
CA LEU A 273 94.12 -10.19 -28.68
C LEU A 273 92.61 -9.96 -28.86
N GLU A 274 92.21 -8.90 -29.55
CA GLU A 274 90.82 -8.66 -29.95
C GLU A 274 90.31 -9.73 -30.92
N ASP A 275 91.10 -10.17 -31.89
CA ASP A 275 90.75 -11.27 -32.79
C ASP A 275 90.64 -12.63 -32.06
N PHE A 276 91.45 -12.84 -31.02
CA PHE A 276 91.34 -14.04 -30.16
C PHE A 276 90.12 -13.99 -29.23
N LEU A 277 89.72 -12.80 -28.77
CA LEU A 277 88.58 -12.60 -27.85
C LEU A 277 87.22 -12.47 -28.58
N ASN A 278 87.23 -12.06 -29.85
CA ASN A 278 86.03 -11.87 -30.67
C ASN A 278 85.78 -12.99 -31.71
N GLY A 279 86.69 -13.97 -31.83
CA GLY A 279 86.55 -15.15 -32.69
C GLY A 279 85.71 -16.27 -32.06
#